data_AF-A0A969BMY0-F1
#
_entry.id   AF-A0A969BMY0-F1
#
_cell.length_a   1.000
_cell.length_b   1.000
_cell.length_c   1.000
_cell.angle_alpha   90.00
_cell.angle_beta   90.00
_cell.angle_gamma   90.00
#
_symmetry.space_group_name_H-M   'P 1'
#
loop_
_entity.id
_entity.type
_entity.pdbx_description
1 polymer ?
#
loop_
_entity_poly.entity_id
_entity_poly.type
_entity_poly.pdbx_seq_one_letter_code
_entity_poly.pdbx_strand_id
1 'polypeptide(L)'
;MQHPKFCSEPEHFIRAFGIIQKDLLEIFNYIEPDDRNLQTYSYRVHELFMRACIEVEANFKAILEENGYSRSGDWRILDYRKIEASHFLSMYEIKLPTWRSGTKILKPFDDWVASGKPAWYQDYHAAKHDRHRSFTKANLENLLLSVAGVAVLLGAQFLDGHFGSSATLLATFGPGDGFENAIGSYFRIKFPDNLPLAERYSFTWPSIKSDPDPFENFPYPP
;
A
#
# COMPACT_ATOMS: atom_id res chain seq x y z
N MET A 1 -6.56 -8.18 -17.09
CA MET A 1 -6.62 -6.86 -16.43
C MET A 1 -6.01 -5.77 -17.33
N GLN A 2 -6.48 -5.61 -18.57
CA GLN A 2 -6.05 -4.50 -19.46
C GLN A 2 -7.27 -3.73 -19.97
N HIS A 3 -8.32 -3.62 -19.14
CA HIS A 3 -9.51 -2.89 -19.52
C HIS A 3 -9.35 -1.41 -19.09
N PRO A 4 -9.66 -0.43 -19.95
CA PRO A 4 -9.47 1.00 -19.65
C PRO A 4 -10.19 1.50 -18.39
N LYS A 5 -11.28 0.82 -17.98
CA LYS A 5 -12.04 1.16 -16.76
C LYS A 5 -11.47 0.58 -15.46
N PHE A 6 -10.46 -0.30 -15.53
CA PHE A 6 -9.91 -0.94 -14.33
C PHE A 6 -8.93 -0.04 -13.58
N CYS A 7 -7.99 0.56 -14.31
CA CYS A 7 -7.07 1.59 -13.85
C CYS A 7 -6.46 2.26 -15.08
N SER A 8 -6.31 3.59 -15.09
CA SER A 8 -5.81 4.27 -16.29
C SER A 8 -4.34 3.95 -16.59
N GLU A 9 -3.49 3.85 -15.56
CA GLU A 9 -2.03 3.68 -15.72
C GLU A 9 -1.40 2.85 -14.56
N PRO A 10 -1.75 1.57 -14.39
CA PRO A 10 -1.25 0.75 -13.28
C PRO A 10 0.28 0.58 -13.28
N GLU A 11 0.90 0.59 -14.47
CA GLU A 11 2.35 0.47 -14.63
C GLU A 11 3.12 1.63 -14.00
N HIS A 12 2.52 2.83 -13.93
CA HIS A 12 3.15 4.00 -13.34
C HIS A 12 3.31 3.86 -11.83
N PHE A 13 2.26 3.42 -11.13
CA PHE A 13 2.28 3.18 -9.69
C PHE A 13 3.24 2.04 -9.32
N ILE A 14 3.25 0.95 -10.10
CA ILE A 14 4.16 -0.18 -9.88
C ILE A 14 5.62 0.23 -10.08
N ARG A 15 5.90 0.99 -11.15
CA ARG A 15 7.23 1.52 -11.41
C ARG A 15 7.68 2.47 -10.29
N ALA A 16 6.81 3.38 -9.85
CA ALA A 16 7.10 4.31 -8.76
C ALA A 16 7.46 3.55 -7.47
N PHE A 17 6.69 2.52 -7.13
CA PHE A 17 6.97 1.67 -5.98
C PHE A 17 8.29 0.89 -6.12
N GLY A 18 8.60 0.35 -7.30
CA GLY A 18 9.88 -0.31 -7.57
C GLY A 18 11.09 0.60 -7.31
N ILE A 19 10.97 1.89 -7.63
CA ILE A 19 12.01 2.89 -7.32
C ILE A 19 12.10 3.14 -5.82
N ILE A 20 10.95 3.32 -5.13
CA ILE A 20 10.91 3.49 -3.67
C ILE A 20 11.55 2.29 -2.94
N GLN A 21 11.24 1.07 -3.39
CA GLN A 21 11.79 -0.15 -2.80
C GLN A 21 13.31 -0.24 -3.01
N LYS A 22 13.80 0.11 -4.19
CA LYS A 22 15.25 0.18 -4.46
C LYS A 22 15.93 1.18 -3.53
N ASP A 23 15.35 2.36 -3.34
CA ASP A 23 15.89 3.39 -2.45
C ASP A 23 15.86 2.96 -0.97
N LEU A 24 14.86 2.17 -0.56
CA LEU A 24 14.80 1.59 0.78
C LEU A 24 15.94 0.57 1.01
N LEU A 25 16.19 -0.30 0.02
CA LEU A 25 17.31 -1.24 0.09
C LEU A 25 18.66 -0.52 0.20
N GLU A 26 18.80 0.63 -0.47
CA GLU A 26 19.98 1.47 -0.33
C GLU A 26 20.13 2.03 1.09
N ILE A 27 19.03 2.44 1.75
CA ILE A 27 19.07 2.84 3.16
C ILE A 27 19.55 1.70 4.06
N PHE A 28 19.15 0.45 3.77
CA PHE A 28 19.58 -0.72 4.54
C PHE A 28 21.06 -1.07 4.39
N ASN A 29 21.76 -0.53 3.39
CA ASN A 29 23.22 -0.63 3.32
C ASN A 29 23.93 0.17 4.42
N TYR A 30 23.24 1.14 5.02
CA TYR A 30 23.79 2.04 6.05
C TYR A 30 23.12 1.87 7.41
N ILE A 31 21.83 1.55 7.45
CA ILE A 31 21.04 1.37 8.66
C ILE A 31 20.57 -0.08 8.73
N GLU A 32 21.11 -0.84 9.67
CA GLU A 32 20.74 -2.24 9.88
C GLU A 32 19.22 -2.39 10.14
N PRO A 33 18.52 -3.33 9.45
CA PRO A 33 17.12 -3.67 9.72
C PRO A 33 16.93 -4.28 11.13
N ASP A 34 16.71 -3.43 12.12
CA ASP A 34 16.68 -3.77 13.54
C ASP A 34 15.76 -2.82 14.31
N ASP A 35 15.06 -3.33 15.33
CA ASP A 35 14.17 -2.53 16.17
C ASP A 35 14.91 -1.35 16.86
N ARG A 36 16.21 -1.53 17.16
CA ARG A 36 17.07 -0.47 17.74
C ARG A 36 17.24 0.74 16.83
N ASN A 37 17.06 0.58 15.53
CA ASN A 37 17.25 1.62 14.53
C ASN A 37 15.94 2.29 14.09
N LEU A 38 14.78 1.88 14.60
CA LEU A 38 13.47 2.39 14.17
C LEU A 38 13.33 3.91 14.31
N GLN A 39 13.94 4.49 15.35
CA GLN A 39 13.94 5.94 15.58
C GLN A 39 15.05 6.68 14.83
N THR A 40 15.81 6.02 13.95
CA THR A 40 16.85 6.67 13.15
C THR A 40 16.20 7.58 12.12
N TYR A 41 16.58 8.85 12.12
CA TYR A 41 16.15 9.85 11.15
C TYR A 41 17.37 10.46 10.45
N SER A 42 17.19 10.82 9.18
CA SER A 42 18.21 11.51 8.39
C SER A 42 17.55 12.22 7.22
N TYR A 43 18.30 13.04 6.49
CA TYR A 43 17.75 13.68 5.29
C TYR A 43 17.36 12.66 4.21
N ARG A 44 18.07 11.53 4.12
CA ARG A 44 17.75 10.46 3.17
C ARG A 44 16.50 9.68 3.58
N VAL A 45 16.36 9.38 4.88
CA VAL A 45 15.14 8.76 5.43
C VAL A 45 13.94 9.69 5.21
N HIS A 46 14.10 10.99 5.49
CA HIS A 46 13.05 11.97 5.27
C HIS A 46 12.65 12.10 3.80
N GLU A 47 13.61 12.22 2.88
CA GLU A 47 13.34 12.31 1.44
C GLU A 47 12.52 11.11 0.94
N LEU A 48 12.92 9.89 1.33
CA LEU A 48 12.21 8.69 0.92
C LEU A 48 10.85 8.57 1.59
N PHE A 49 10.74 8.94 2.87
CA PHE A 49 9.47 8.95 3.60
C PHE A 49 8.45 9.87 2.92
N MET A 50 8.86 11.10 2.56
CA MET A 50 7.98 12.03 1.83
C MET A 50 7.51 11.45 0.50
N ARG A 51 8.42 10.84 -0.28
CA ARG A 51 8.08 10.22 -1.56
C ARG A 51 7.09 9.05 -1.40
N ALA A 52 7.31 8.18 -0.41
CA ALA A 52 6.40 7.08 -0.13
C ALA A 52 5.01 7.58 0.30
N CYS A 53 4.91 8.61 1.15
CA CYS A 53 3.63 9.18 1.53
C CYS A 53 2.89 9.85 0.36
N ILE A 54 3.61 10.56 -0.52
CA ILE A 54 3.01 11.14 -1.74
C ILE A 54 2.46 10.03 -2.65
N GLU A 55 3.19 8.92 -2.77
CA GLU A 55 2.75 7.76 -3.54
C GLU A 55 1.48 7.11 -2.96
N VAL A 56 1.40 7.01 -1.62
CA VAL A 56 0.18 6.59 -0.93
C VAL A 56 -1.00 7.52 -1.27
N GLU A 57 -0.81 8.85 -1.17
CA GLU A 57 -1.87 9.81 -1.51
C GLU A 57 -2.29 9.74 -2.97
N ALA A 58 -1.36 9.50 -3.89
CA ALA A 58 -1.65 9.36 -5.31
C ALA A 58 -2.53 8.12 -5.59
N ASN A 59 -2.19 6.98 -4.98
CA ASN A 59 -3.00 5.76 -5.09
C ASN A 59 -4.40 5.95 -4.48
N PHE A 60 -4.51 6.60 -3.32
CA PHE A 60 -5.83 6.87 -2.73
C PHE A 60 -6.71 7.74 -3.62
N LYS A 61 -6.15 8.79 -4.23
CA LYS A 61 -6.89 9.64 -5.16
C LYS A 61 -7.35 8.87 -6.38
N ALA A 62 -6.46 8.09 -6.99
CA ALA A 62 -6.80 7.26 -8.14
C ALA A 62 -7.96 6.30 -7.83
N ILE A 63 -7.87 5.54 -6.73
CA ILE A 63 -8.94 4.63 -6.31
C ILE A 63 -10.29 5.36 -6.18
N LEU A 64 -10.30 6.53 -5.53
CA LEU A 64 -11.54 7.28 -5.31
C LEU A 64 -12.09 7.88 -6.61
N GLU A 65 -11.25 8.55 -7.40
CA GLU A 65 -11.62 9.20 -8.66
C GLU A 65 -12.12 8.18 -9.70
N GLU A 66 -11.44 7.04 -9.85
CA GLU A 66 -11.84 5.98 -10.78
C GLU A 66 -13.18 5.32 -10.40
N ASN A 67 -13.53 5.34 -9.11
CA ASN A 67 -14.84 4.89 -8.62
C ASN A 67 -15.90 6.01 -8.64
N GLY A 68 -15.62 7.15 -9.30
CA GLY A 68 -16.56 8.25 -9.45
C GLY A 68 -16.73 9.12 -8.21
N TYR A 69 -15.93 8.92 -7.16
CA TYR A 69 -15.91 9.84 -6.03
C TYR A 69 -15.22 11.14 -6.45
N SER A 70 -15.95 12.24 -6.31
CA SER A 70 -15.43 13.57 -6.58
C SER A 70 -15.54 14.43 -5.34
N ARG A 71 -14.55 15.32 -5.15
CA ARG A 71 -14.53 16.25 -4.03
C ARG A 71 -14.40 17.69 -4.51
N SER A 72 -15.14 18.59 -3.87
CA SER A 72 -14.85 20.02 -3.91
C SER A 72 -13.80 20.41 -2.86
N GLY A 73 -12.65 20.91 -3.31
CA GLY A 73 -11.55 21.38 -2.45
C GLY A 73 -10.47 20.33 -2.16
N ASP A 74 -9.58 20.64 -1.22
CA ASP A 74 -8.39 19.82 -0.94
C ASP A 74 -8.77 18.45 -0.39
N TRP A 75 -8.06 17.41 -0.82
CA TRP A 75 -8.15 16.06 -0.29
C TRP A 75 -7.74 16.01 1.20
N ARG A 76 -8.46 15.24 2.00
CA ARG A 76 -8.20 15.07 3.45
C ARG A 76 -8.09 13.58 3.75
N ILE A 77 -7.42 13.25 4.85
CA ILE A 77 -7.29 11.84 5.29
C ILE A 77 -8.64 11.15 5.51
N LEU A 78 -9.67 11.90 5.90
CA LEU A 78 -11.02 11.35 6.08
C LEU A 78 -11.63 10.84 4.77
N ASP A 79 -11.23 11.37 3.61
CA ASP A 79 -11.66 10.87 2.31
C ASP A 79 -10.95 9.55 2.01
N TYR A 80 -9.64 9.50 2.22
CA TYR A 80 -8.87 8.28 2.03
C TYR A 80 -9.36 7.14 2.93
N ARG A 81 -9.87 7.46 4.13
CA ARG A 81 -10.48 6.47 5.03
C ARG A 81 -11.63 5.69 4.39
N LYS A 82 -12.35 6.29 3.44
CA LYS A 82 -13.49 5.63 2.79
C LYS A 82 -13.08 4.36 2.04
N ILE A 83 -11.82 4.29 1.61
CA ILE A 83 -11.23 3.13 0.92
C ILE A 83 -11.19 1.88 1.81
N GLU A 84 -11.17 2.04 3.13
CA GLU A 84 -11.27 0.91 4.07
C GLU A 84 -12.53 0.06 3.82
N ALA A 85 -13.64 0.67 3.40
CA ALA A 85 -14.91 -0.01 3.18
C ALA A 85 -14.89 -0.99 2.00
N SER A 86 -13.99 -0.79 1.02
CA SER A 86 -13.93 -1.59 -0.21
C SER A 86 -12.66 -2.43 -0.28
N HIS A 87 -11.55 -1.94 0.27
CA HIS A 87 -10.24 -2.59 0.17
C HIS A 87 -9.77 -3.21 1.49
N PHE A 88 -10.46 -2.99 2.63
CA PHE A 88 -10.14 -3.61 3.92
C PHE A 88 -8.66 -3.45 4.34
N LEU A 89 -8.09 -2.28 4.08
CA LEU A 89 -6.65 -2.00 4.18
C LEU A 89 -6.10 -2.31 5.58
N SER A 90 -6.90 -2.11 6.63
CA SER A 90 -6.53 -2.41 8.01
C SER A 90 -6.26 -3.90 8.29
N MET A 91 -6.74 -4.80 7.44
CA MET A 91 -6.58 -6.25 7.60
C MET A 91 -5.30 -6.81 6.97
N TYR A 92 -4.56 -6.00 6.21
CA TYR A 92 -3.33 -6.43 5.55
C TYR A 92 -2.14 -6.41 6.49
N GLU A 93 -1.22 -7.37 6.29
CA GLU A 93 0.08 -7.39 6.96
C GLU A 93 1.21 -7.45 5.93
N ILE A 94 2.28 -6.71 6.19
CA ILE A 94 3.52 -6.75 5.40
C ILE A 94 4.63 -7.36 6.24
N LYS A 95 5.32 -8.35 5.67
CA LYS A 95 6.48 -9.01 6.29
C LYS A 95 7.76 -8.62 5.57
N LEU A 96 8.72 -8.12 6.33
CA LEU A 96 10.09 -7.93 5.90
C LEU A 96 10.88 -9.22 6.17
N PRO A 97 11.49 -9.83 5.14
CA PRO A 97 12.22 -11.10 5.29
C PRO A 97 13.59 -10.92 5.95
N THR A 98 14.17 -9.72 5.85
CA THR A 98 15.51 -9.42 6.40
C THR A 98 15.36 -8.49 7.60
N TRP A 99 15.38 -9.06 8.80
CA TRP A 99 15.41 -8.33 10.07
C TRP A 99 16.32 -9.03 11.06
N ARG A 100 16.98 -8.32 11.99
CA ARG A 100 17.91 -8.95 12.94
C ARG A 100 17.26 -10.07 13.76
N SER A 101 16.00 -9.89 14.18
CA SER A 101 15.24 -10.90 14.93
C SER A 101 14.54 -11.94 14.03
N GLY A 102 14.98 -12.08 12.78
CA GLY A 102 14.39 -12.97 11.78
C GLY A 102 13.51 -12.22 10.80
N THR A 103 12.30 -11.83 11.22
CA THR A 103 11.37 -11.08 10.37
C THR A 103 10.69 -9.95 11.15
N LYS A 104 10.19 -8.96 10.44
CA LYS A 104 9.39 -7.87 11.00
C LYS A 104 8.04 -7.82 10.29
N ILE A 105 6.96 -7.82 11.06
CA ILE A 105 5.60 -7.64 10.55
C ILE A 105 5.21 -6.18 10.77
N LEU A 106 4.66 -5.56 9.74
CA LEU A 106 4.15 -4.20 9.72
C LEU A 106 2.67 -4.24 9.36
N LYS A 107 1.90 -3.39 10.05
CA LYS A 107 0.47 -3.18 9.78
C LYS A 107 0.25 -1.70 9.53
N PRO A 108 0.47 -1.22 8.29
CA PRO A 108 0.47 0.22 8.02
C PRO A 108 -0.88 0.90 8.27
N PHE A 109 -1.96 0.13 8.34
CA PHE A 109 -3.32 0.62 8.39
C PHE A 109 -4.16 0.05 9.55
N ASP A 110 -3.59 -0.66 10.53
CA ASP A 110 -4.40 -1.30 11.58
C ASP A 110 -5.23 -0.29 12.41
N ASP A 111 -4.66 0.89 12.64
CA ASP A 111 -5.28 1.97 13.40
C ASP A 111 -6.38 2.68 12.61
N TRP A 112 -6.63 2.34 11.35
CA TRP A 112 -7.60 3.06 10.52
C TRP A 112 -9.03 2.90 11.02
N VAL A 113 -9.37 1.69 11.47
CA VAL A 113 -10.70 1.40 12.01
C VAL A 113 -10.92 2.14 13.32
N ALA A 114 -9.93 2.11 14.23
CA ALA A 114 -10.04 2.68 15.57
C ALA A 114 -9.86 4.20 15.60
N SER A 115 -8.80 4.73 14.99
CA SER A 115 -8.40 6.14 15.10
C SER A 115 -8.85 7.01 13.92
N GLY A 116 -9.21 6.38 12.80
CA GLY A 116 -9.54 7.06 11.54
C GLY A 116 -8.34 7.60 10.77
N LYS A 117 -7.12 7.50 11.31
CA LYS A 117 -5.89 7.97 10.66
C LYS A 117 -4.62 7.28 11.20
N PRO A 118 -3.82 6.60 10.37
CA PRO A 118 -2.58 5.97 10.82
C PRO A 118 -1.62 6.97 11.47
N ALA A 119 -0.94 6.58 12.56
CA ALA A 119 0.00 7.44 13.28
C ALA A 119 1.12 7.98 12.38
N TRP A 120 1.72 7.11 11.56
CA TRP A 120 2.79 7.50 10.62
C TRP A 120 2.32 8.56 9.60
N TYR A 121 1.05 8.54 9.20
CA TYR A 121 0.52 9.54 8.27
C TYR A 121 0.34 10.91 8.96
N GLN A 122 -0.01 10.92 10.24
CA GLN A 122 -0.05 12.15 11.03
C GLN A 122 1.35 12.77 11.17
N ASP A 123 2.35 11.91 11.35
CA ASP A 123 3.75 12.30 11.40
C ASP A 123 4.27 12.81 10.06
N TYR A 124 3.82 12.22 8.94
CA TYR A 124 4.06 12.75 7.59
C TYR A 124 3.55 14.20 7.48
N HIS A 125 2.30 14.48 7.86
CA HIS A 125 1.75 15.84 7.82
C HIS A 125 2.56 16.81 8.68
N ALA A 126 2.94 16.40 9.90
CA ALA A 126 3.77 17.22 10.77
C ALA A 126 5.15 17.53 10.14
N ALA A 127 5.82 16.52 9.58
CA ALA A 127 7.12 16.67 8.93
C ALA A 127 7.04 17.48 7.62
N LYS A 128 5.94 17.39 6.87
CA LYS A 128 5.67 18.16 5.65
C LYS A 128 5.49 19.66 5.94
N HIS A 129 4.78 20.00 7.01
CA HIS A 129 4.45 21.40 7.34
C HIS A 129 5.49 22.09 8.23
N ASP A 130 6.14 21.37 9.13
CA ASP A 130 7.18 21.90 10.02
C ASP A 130 8.38 20.95 10.09
N ARG A 131 9.13 20.87 8.98
CA ARG A 131 10.32 20.01 8.88
C ARG A 131 11.33 20.29 9.98
N HIS A 132 11.51 21.54 10.40
CA HIS A 132 12.56 21.87 11.38
C HIS A 132 12.25 21.25 12.75
N ARG A 133 11.01 21.39 13.23
CA ARG A 133 10.62 20.85 14.54
C ARG A 133 10.23 19.37 14.49
N SER A 134 9.76 18.90 13.34
CA SER A 134 9.24 17.54 13.15
C SER A 134 10.22 16.63 12.40
N PHE A 135 11.49 17.02 12.23
CA PHE A 135 12.45 16.24 11.46
C PHE A 135 12.61 14.79 11.96
N THR A 136 12.58 14.61 13.29
CA THR A 136 12.71 13.30 13.93
C THR A 136 11.53 12.38 13.67
N LYS A 137 10.36 12.91 13.30
CA LYS A 137 9.19 12.14 12.90
C LYS A 137 9.38 11.45 11.55
N ALA A 138 10.30 11.95 10.72
CA ALA A 138 10.74 11.27 9.52
C ALA A 138 11.83 10.25 9.85
N ASN A 139 11.47 9.26 10.67
CA ASN A 139 12.32 8.16 11.11
C ASN A 139 12.11 6.89 10.27
N LEU A 140 12.97 5.89 10.50
CA LEU A 140 12.94 4.62 9.78
C LEU A 140 11.60 3.90 9.98
N GLU A 141 11.01 3.93 11.17
CA GLU A 141 9.71 3.31 11.44
C GLU A 141 8.59 3.86 10.55
N ASN A 142 8.43 5.19 10.53
CA ASN A 142 7.42 5.85 9.72
C ASN A 142 7.70 5.68 8.22
N LEU A 143 8.98 5.67 7.81
CA LEU A 143 9.36 5.29 6.46
C LEU A 143 8.89 3.87 6.12
N LEU A 144 9.20 2.87 6.96
CA LEU A 144 8.82 1.48 6.72
C LEU A 144 7.31 1.30 6.64
N LEU A 145 6.56 1.94 7.55
CA LEU A 145 5.10 1.93 7.52
C LEU A 145 4.54 2.58 6.25
N SER A 146 5.12 3.70 5.79
CA SER A 146 4.67 4.35 4.55
C SER A 146 4.94 3.51 3.31
N VAL A 147 6.11 2.87 3.20
CA VAL A 147 6.47 1.98 2.08
C VAL A 147 5.60 0.73 2.10
N ALA A 148 5.38 0.14 3.30
CA ALA A 148 4.44 -0.96 3.47
C ALA A 148 3.01 -0.55 3.09
N GLY A 149 2.61 0.70 3.37
CA GLY A 149 1.32 1.26 2.95
C GLY A 149 1.17 1.29 1.43
N VAL A 150 2.20 1.70 0.68
CA VAL A 150 2.20 1.60 -0.79
C VAL A 150 2.07 0.14 -1.23
N ALA A 151 2.83 -0.77 -0.63
CA ALA A 151 2.76 -2.20 -0.97
C ALA A 151 1.34 -2.78 -0.76
N VAL A 152 0.70 -2.43 0.35
CA VAL A 152 -0.70 -2.83 0.65
C VAL A 152 -1.66 -2.25 -0.38
N LEU A 153 -1.51 -0.97 -0.76
CA LEU A 153 -2.38 -0.35 -1.75
C LEU A 153 -2.26 -0.98 -3.14
N LEU A 154 -1.04 -1.28 -3.56
CA LEU A 154 -0.82 -1.97 -4.83
C LEU A 154 -1.31 -3.41 -4.77
N GLY A 155 -1.10 -4.12 -3.66
CA GLY A 155 -1.63 -5.47 -3.47
C GLY A 155 -3.15 -5.50 -3.45
N ALA A 156 -3.80 -4.52 -2.82
CA ALA A 156 -5.26 -4.43 -2.78
C ALA A 156 -5.88 -4.12 -4.15
N GLN A 157 -5.19 -3.32 -4.99
CA GLN A 157 -5.66 -3.00 -6.33
C GLN A 157 -5.32 -4.08 -7.36
N PHE A 158 -4.12 -4.67 -7.28
CA PHE A 158 -3.51 -5.44 -8.36
C PHE A 158 -3.04 -6.84 -7.97
N LEU A 159 -3.26 -7.27 -6.72
CA LEU A 159 -2.76 -8.53 -6.16
C LEU A 159 -1.23 -8.65 -6.31
N ASP A 160 -0.76 -9.50 -7.21
CA ASP A 160 0.66 -9.76 -7.47
C ASP A 160 1.24 -8.91 -8.63
N GLY A 161 0.42 -8.04 -9.23
CA GLY A 161 0.85 -7.06 -10.23
C GLY A 161 1.48 -7.63 -11.49
N HIS A 162 1.17 -8.87 -11.88
CA HIS A 162 1.64 -9.44 -13.14
C HIS A 162 0.86 -8.86 -14.35
N PHE A 163 1.23 -7.65 -14.77
CA PHE A 163 0.69 -6.99 -15.98
C PHE A 163 1.41 -7.39 -17.28
N GLY A 164 2.48 -8.18 -17.18
CA GLY A 164 3.27 -8.65 -18.33
C GLY A 164 2.63 -9.82 -19.08
N SER A 165 2.77 -9.85 -20.40
CA SER A 165 2.26 -10.89 -21.31
C SER A 165 2.95 -12.26 -21.19
N SER A 166 3.77 -12.48 -20.17
CA SER A 166 4.37 -13.77 -19.89
C SER A 166 3.72 -14.31 -18.64
N ALA A 167 2.88 -15.32 -18.81
CA ALA A 167 2.43 -16.19 -17.73
C ALA A 167 3.66 -16.90 -17.14
N THR A 168 4.43 -16.17 -16.34
CA THR A 168 5.33 -16.80 -15.38
C THR A 168 4.42 -17.23 -14.25
N LEU A 169 3.86 -18.44 -14.41
CA LEU A 169 3.39 -19.26 -13.31
C LEU A 169 4.59 -19.55 -12.39
N LEU A 170 5.06 -18.53 -11.66
CA LEU A 170 5.85 -18.73 -10.48
C LEU A 170 4.86 -19.22 -9.44
N ALA A 171 4.73 -20.54 -9.37
CA ALA A 171 4.21 -21.22 -8.19
C ALA A 171 5.19 -20.92 -7.04
N THR A 172 5.13 -19.71 -6.50
CA THR A 172 5.78 -19.35 -5.26
C THR A 172 4.99 -19.99 -4.14
N PHE A 173 5.21 -21.30 -3.97
CA PHE A 173 4.97 -21.98 -2.71
C PHE A 173 5.88 -21.30 -1.68
N GLY A 174 5.37 -20.23 -1.07
CA GLY A 174 6.00 -19.65 0.11
C GLY A 174 6.07 -20.68 1.23
N PRO A 175 6.76 -20.39 2.34
CA PRO A 175 6.94 -21.30 3.48
C PRO A 175 5.64 -21.78 4.19
N GLY A 176 4.45 -21.56 3.62
CA GLY A 176 3.17 -21.97 4.20
C GLY A 176 2.72 -21.13 5.39
N ASP A 177 3.31 -19.94 5.55
CA ASP A 177 3.09 -19.03 6.68
C ASP A 177 1.94 -18.03 6.45
N GLY A 178 1.18 -18.19 5.36
CA GLY A 178 0.06 -17.32 4.99
C GLY A 178 0.46 -16.00 4.32
N PHE A 179 1.74 -15.81 3.99
CA PHE A 179 2.21 -14.65 3.24
C PHE A 179 2.53 -15.02 1.79
N GLU A 180 2.34 -14.09 0.87
CA GLU A 180 2.68 -14.20 -0.55
C GLU A 180 3.74 -13.14 -0.90
N ASN A 181 4.30 -13.19 -2.10
CA ASN A 181 5.21 -12.13 -2.52
C ASN A 181 4.42 -10.87 -2.85
N ALA A 182 4.80 -9.74 -2.25
CA ALA A 182 4.25 -8.46 -2.66
C ALA A 182 4.84 -8.05 -4.02
N ILE A 183 4.19 -7.11 -4.69
CA ILE A 183 4.72 -6.45 -5.89
C ILE A 183 6.16 -5.97 -5.60
N GLY A 184 7.08 -6.19 -6.55
CA GLY A 184 8.51 -5.87 -6.37
C GLY A 184 9.32 -6.92 -5.60
N SER A 185 8.69 -7.98 -5.07
CA SER A 185 9.30 -9.21 -4.53
C SER A 185 10.22 -9.07 -3.30
N TYR A 186 10.41 -7.87 -2.74
CA TYR A 186 11.17 -7.71 -1.50
C TYR A 186 10.32 -7.96 -0.26
N PHE A 187 9.14 -7.36 -0.23
CA PHE A 187 8.18 -7.59 0.84
C PHE A 187 7.37 -8.85 0.58
N ARG A 188 6.86 -9.43 1.67
CA ARG A 188 5.80 -10.42 1.60
C ARG A 188 4.51 -9.83 2.15
N ILE A 189 3.38 -10.14 1.56
CA ILE A 189 2.06 -9.59 1.90
C ILE A 189 1.13 -10.70 2.37
N LYS A 190 0.38 -10.45 3.44
CA LYS A 190 -0.74 -11.30 3.85
C LYS A 190 -2.04 -10.57 3.51
N PHE A 191 -2.82 -11.18 2.63
CA PHE A 191 -4.15 -10.70 2.24
C PHE A 191 -5.20 -11.01 3.34
N PRO A 192 -6.31 -10.26 3.38
CA PRO A 192 -7.42 -10.55 4.29
C PRO A 192 -7.98 -11.95 4.04
N ASP A 193 -8.00 -12.79 5.07
CA ASP A 193 -8.47 -14.19 5.01
C ASP A 193 -9.93 -14.37 5.49
N ASN A 194 -10.48 -13.36 6.19
CA ASN A 194 -11.73 -13.47 6.94
C ASN A 194 -12.80 -12.43 6.57
N LEU A 195 -12.91 -12.06 5.29
CA LEU A 195 -13.96 -11.12 4.85
C LEU A 195 -15.37 -11.69 5.11
N PRO A 196 -16.34 -10.91 5.60
CA PRO A 196 -17.72 -11.37 5.77
C PRO A 196 -18.30 -11.90 4.45
N LEU A 197 -19.05 -13.01 4.46
CA LEU A 197 -19.58 -13.62 3.23
C LEU A 197 -20.43 -12.64 2.41
N ALA A 198 -21.17 -11.75 3.07
CA ALA A 198 -21.99 -10.72 2.43
C ALA A 198 -21.18 -9.65 1.68
N GLU A 199 -19.92 -9.45 2.04
CA GLU A 199 -18.99 -8.49 1.43
C GLU A 199 -18.14 -9.15 0.33
N ARG A 200 -18.28 -10.47 0.11
CA ARG A 200 -17.55 -11.20 -0.93
C ARG A 200 -18.34 -11.16 -2.23
N TYR A 201 -17.73 -10.65 -3.30
CA TYR A 201 -18.30 -10.73 -4.63
C TYR A 201 -18.50 -12.19 -5.08
N SER A 202 -19.65 -12.47 -5.69
CA SER A 202 -19.85 -13.72 -6.42
C SER A 202 -19.08 -13.67 -7.75
N PHE A 203 -17.88 -14.25 -7.79
CA PHE A 203 -17.08 -14.28 -9.01
C PHE A 203 -17.43 -15.47 -9.90
N THR A 204 -18.11 -15.21 -11.01
CA THR A 204 -18.40 -16.22 -12.05
C THR A 204 -17.76 -15.80 -13.37
N TRP A 205 -16.49 -16.19 -13.58
CA TRP A 205 -15.73 -15.84 -14.79
C TRP A 205 -16.49 -16.02 -16.13
N PRO A 206 -17.26 -17.11 -16.34
CA PRO A 206 -17.98 -17.30 -17.59
C PRO A 206 -19.01 -16.22 -17.91
N SER A 207 -19.64 -15.58 -16.91
CA SER A 207 -20.62 -14.52 -17.13
C SER A 207 -19.95 -13.16 -17.36
N ILE A 208 -18.84 -12.90 -16.67
CA ILE A 208 -18.15 -11.60 -16.68
C ILE A 208 -17.33 -11.42 -17.96
N LYS A 209 -16.71 -12.49 -18.49
CA LYS A 209 -15.81 -12.39 -19.66
C LYS A 209 -16.47 -11.87 -20.95
N SER A 210 -17.79 -12.01 -21.06
CA SER A 210 -18.59 -11.62 -22.24
C SER A 210 -19.46 -10.39 -21.99
N ASP A 211 -19.42 -9.84 -20.77
CA ASP A 211 -20.13 -8.61 -20.44
C ASP A 211 -19.44 -7.42 -21.13
N PRO A 212 -20.16 -6.57 -21.89
CA PRO A 212 -19.58 -5.37 -22.48
C PRO A 212 -19.16 -4.32 -21.44
N ASP A 213 -19.68 -4.38 -20.21
CA ASP A 213 -19.30 -3.49 -19.10
C ASP A 213 -19.21 -4.25 -17.76
N PRO A 214 -18.16 -5.08 -17.56
CA PRO A 214 -18.05 -5.93 -16.38
C PRO A 214 -17.67 -5.17 -15.09
N PHE A 215 -17.66 -3.83 -15.12
CA PHE A 215 -17.20 -2.99 -14.02
C PHE A 215 -18.38 -2.39 -13.27
N GLU A 216 -18.35 -2.53 -11.95
CA GLU A 216 -19.26 -1.87 -11.03
C GLU A 216 -18.45 -0.90 -10.16
N ASN A 217 -18.87 0.36 -10.13
CA ASN A 217 -18.23 1.37 -9.28
C ASN A 217 -18.64 1.15 -7.82
N PHE A 218 -17.68 1.18 -6.91
CA PHE A 218 -18.01 1.14 -5.49
C PHE A 218 -18.59 2.49 -5.04
N PRO A 219 -19.82 2.54 -4.49
CA PRO A 219 -20.49 3.78 -4.16
C PRO A 219 -19.95 4.36 -2.84
N TYR A 220 -18.78 5.00 -2.88
CA TYR A 220 -18.24 5.70 -1.72
C TYR A 220 -19.20 6.82 -1.27
N PRO A 221 -19.47 6.95 0.05
CA PRO A 221 -20.32 8.02 0.55
C PRO A 221 -19.70 9.40 0.25
N PRO A 222 -20.50 10.47 0.07
CA PRO A 222 -20.01 11.82 -0.16
C PRO A 222 -19.18 12.37 1.00
#